data_AF-A0A2T2XAE2-F1
#
_entry.id   AF-A0A2T2XAE2-F1
#
_cell.length_a   1.000
_cell.length_b   1.000
_cell.length_c   1.000
_cell.angle_alpha   90.00
_cell.angle_beta   90.00
_cell.angle_gamma   90.00
#
_symmetry.space_group_name_H-M   'P 1'
#
loop_
_entity.id
_entity.type
_entity.pdbx_description
1 polymer ?
#
loop_
_entity_poly.entity_id
_entity_poly.type
_entity_poly.pdbx_seq_one_letter_code
_entity_poly.pdbx_strand_id
1 'polypeptide(L)'
;MSKKPISFKSQSRRRRLEKQYRPRPRKQVHEWDDLVDYWRIFIRNPFQLAGRAAWTERMLWSNAILAGLLAALRILVFSGFHLLVLLSVTINRLFDAFLFYYALTWLVVWVLNRTEPSQRRYDVDILRRQAIVYSGWLVIIVLAQWIPFPYIPSLLSIVVAFFGVRAVRWLYNVTWVRSAVSVLTGTATIWVLIAILNRVSGL
;
A
#
# COMPACT_ATOMS: atom_id res chain seq x y z
N MET A 1 -11.64 61.17 32.86
CA MET A 1 -11.23 60.17 31.86
C MET A 1 -10.64 58.95 32.57
N SER A 2 -11.43 57.88 32.75
CA SER A 2 -11.01 56.67 33.46
C SER A 2 -10.21 55.76 32.52
N LYS A 3 -8.92 55.54 32.84
CA LYS A 3 -8.06 54.58 32.14
C LYS A 3 -8.56 53.18 32.49
N LYS A 4 -9.22 52.51 31.52
CA LYS A 4 -9.65 51.12 31.67
C LYS A 4 -8.42 50.24 32.00
N PRO A 5 -8.46 49.42 33.05
CA PRO A 5 -7.32 48.58 33.42
C PRO A 5 -7.08 47.51 32.36
N ILE A 6 -5.82 47.33 31.95
CA ILE A 6 -5.39 46.32 30.99
C ILE A 6 -5.61 44.94 31.62
N SER A 7 -6.61 44.23 31.14
CA SER A 7 -6.94 42.87 31.58
C SER A 7 -5.92 41.87 31.04
N PHE A 8 -4.95 41.47 31.87
CA PHE A 8 -3.96 40.43 31.57
C PHE A 8 -4.59 39.06 31.24
N LYS A 9 -5.81 38.79 31.74
CA LYS A 9 -6.55 37.55 31.43
C LYS A 9 -7.02 37.48 29.98
N SER A 10 -7.24 38.62 29.31
CA SER A 10 -7.66 38.65 27.91
C SER A 10 -6.54 38.23 26.96
N GLN A 11 -5.30 38.67 27.24
CA GLN A 11 -4.14 38.35 26.42
C GLN A 11 -3.70 36.89 26.56
N SER A 12 -3.82 36.29 27.74
CA SER A 12 -3.47 34.87 27.93
C SER A 12 -4.44 33.93 27.19
N ARG A 13 -5.75 34.25 27.20
CA ARG A 13 -6.78 33.50 26.47
C ARG A 13 -6.60 33.64 24.96
N ARG A 14 -6.27 34.85 24.48
CA ARG A 14 -5.97 35.10 23.06
C ARG A 14 -4.70 34.38 22.60
N ARG A 15 -3.62 34.39 23.40
CA ARG A 15 -2.39 33.62 23.09
C ARG A 15 -2.62 32.10 23.11
N ARG A 16 -3.50 31.59 23.98
CA ARG A 16 -3.88 30.17 23.98
C ARG A 16 -4.68 29.81 22.72
N LEU A 17 -5.64 30.65 22.33
CA LEU A 17 -6.41 30.47 21.10
C LEU A 17 -5.51 30.60 19.86
N GLU A 18 -4.59 31.57 19.80
CA GLU A 18 -3.60 31.67 18.71
C GLU A 18 -2.67 30.46 18.65
N LYS A 19 -2.28 29.86 19.78
CA LYS A 19 -1.53 28.59 19.78
C LYS A 19 -2.37 27.40 19.30
N GLN A 20 -3.68 27.41 19.57
CA GLN A 20 -4.60 26.34 19.19
C GLN A 20 -5.03 26.43 17.72
N TYR A 21 -5.07 27.63 17.15
CA TYR A 21 -5.42 27.92 15.76
C TYR A 21 -4.21 28.23 14.86
N ARG A 22 -2.98 28.18 15.38
CA ARG A 22 -1.80 28.26 14.53
C ARG A 22 -1.79 27.04 13.62
N PRO A 23 -1.83 27.20 12.28
CA PRO A 23 -1.51 26.08 11.41
C PRO A 23 -0.13 25.62 11.82
N ARG A 24 -0.02 24.36 12.27
CA ARG A 24 1.29 23.75 12.53
C ARG A 24 2.10 23.99 11.25
N PRO A 25 3.34 24.49 11.34
CA PRO A 25 4.15 24.69 10.16
C PRO A 25 4.11 23.38 9.38
N ARG A 26 3.72 23.44 8.09
CA ARG A 26 3.82 22.30 7.19
C ARG A 26 5.27 21.86 7.27
N LYS A 27 5.55 20.81 8.05
CA LYS A 27 6.83 20.14 8.09
C LYS A 27 7.12 19.85 6.61
N GLN A 28 8.26 20.31 6.09
CA GLN A 28 8.68 19.94 4.74
C GLN A 28 8.79 18.41 4.74
N VAL A 29 7.75 17.75 4.23
CA VAL A 29 7.64 16.31 4.19
C VAL A 29 8.74 15.85 3.23
N HIS A 30 9.84 15.36 3.77
CA HIS A 30 10.88 14.72 2.98
C HIS A 30 10.37 13.35 2.54
N GLU A 31 10.74 12.90 1.35
CA GLU A 31 10.27 11.61 0.80
C GLU A 31 10.65 10.41 1.68
N TRP A 32 11.76 10.54 2.44
CA TRP A 32 12.17 9.57 3.45
C TRP A 32 11.28 9.55 4.70
N ASP A 33 10.62 10.67 5.05
CA ASP A 33 9.67 10.71 6.17
C ASP A 33 8.47 9.79 5.87
N ASP A 34 8.01 9.72 4.61
CA ASP A 34 6.88 8.87 4.23
C ASP A 34 7.19 7.38 4.43
N LEU A 35 8.39 6.91 4.07
CA LEU A 35 8.80 5.52 4.27
C LEU A 35 8.92 5.18 5.77
N VAL A 36 9.57 6.04 6.55
CA VAL A 36 9.76 5.82 7.99
C VAL A 36 8.43 5.85 8.73
N ASP A 37 7.57 6.83 8.43
CA ASP A 37 6.24 6.92 9.03
C ASP A 37 5.36 5.73 8.63
N TYR A 38 5.43 5.28 7.37
CA TYR A 38 4.77 4.07 6.92
C TYR A 38 5.16 2.87 7.79
N TRP A 39 6.46 2.58 7.92
CA TRP A 39 6.94 1.40 8.65
C TRP A 39 6.67 1.48 10.15
N ARG A 40 6.71 2.68 10.74
CA ARG A 40 6.33 2.89 12.14
C ARG A 40 4.88 2.47 12.40
N ILE A 41 3.96 2.76 11.47
CA ILE A 41 2.55 2.37 11.60
C ILE A 41 2.39 0.88 11.27
N PHE A 42 3.02 0.41 10.19
CA PHE A 42 2.89 -0.96 9.69
C PHE A 42 3.40 -2.00 10.70
N ILE A 43 4.58 -1.81 11.31
CA ILE A 43 5.15 -2.75 12.28
C ILE A 43 4.24 -2.88 13.51
N ARG A 44 3.62 -1.77 13.94
CA ARG A 44 2.71 -1.79 15.09
C ARG A 44 1.44 -2.59 14.82
N ASN A 45 0.95 -2.60 13.58
CA ASN A 45 -0.23 -3.38 13.19
C ASN A 45 -0.24 -3.68 11.67
N PRO A 46 0.41 -4.78 11.25
CA PRO A 46 0.57 -5.10 9.82
C PRO A 46 -0.72 -5.61 9.16
N PHE A 47 -1.75 -5.87 9.96
CA PHE A 47 -3.05 -6.42 9.53
C PHE A 47 -4.16 -5.36 9.55
N GLN A 48 -3.82 -4.09 9.79
CA GLN A 48 -4.80 -3.03 9.93
C GLN A 48 -5.57 -2.78 8.62
N LEU A 49 -6.83 -2.34 8.77
CA LEU A 49 -7.59 -1.77 7.66
C LEU A 49 -7.29 -0.27 7.56
N ALA A 50 -7.54 0.31 6.38
CA ALA A 50 -7.35 1.73 6.10
C ALA A 50 -8.22 2.57 7.03
N GLY A 51 -7.63 3.01 8.14
CA GLY A 51 -8.25 3.89 9.14
C GLY A 51 -8.01 5.37 8.86
N ARG A 52 -7.95 6.18 9.93
CA ARG A 52 -7.76 7.65 9.85
C ARG A 52 -6.32 8.11 9.56
N ALA A 53 -5.39 7.19 9.34
CA ALA A 53 -4.02 7.54 9.01
C ALA A 53 -3.93 8.13 7.59
N ALA A 54 -3.04 9.10 7.39
CA ALA A 54 -2.82 9.73 6.09
C ALA A 54 -1.95 8.82 5.21
N TRP A 55 -2.60 7.86 4.54
CA TRP A 55 -1.95 6.98 3.57
C TRP A 55 -1.77 7.73 2.24
N THR A 56 -0.53 7.84 1.78
CA THR A 56 -0.20 8.51 0.51
C THR A 56 0.31 7.50 -0.51
N GLU A 57 0.10 7.77 -1.81
CA GLU A 57 0.64 6.92 -2.88
C GLU A 57 2.17 6.85 -2.83
N ARG A 58 2.83 7.92 -2.36
CA ARG A 58 4.27 7.96 -2.15
C ARG A 58 4.76 6.83 -1.25
N MET A 59 4.04 6.52 -0.16
CA MET A 59 4.38 5.41 0.73
C MET A 59 4.39 4.05 -0.01
N LEU A 60 3.43 3.82 -0.91
CA LEU A 60 3.38 2.60 -1.71
C LEU A 60 4.57 2.51 -2.67
N TRP A 61 4.89 3.60 -3.37
CA TRP A 61 6.02 3.64 -4.29
C TRP A 61 7.36 3.52 -3.56
N SER A 62 7.51 4.14 -2.40
CA SER A 62 8.70 3.98 -1.55
C SER A 62 8.91 2.53 -1.13
N ASN A 63 7.84 1.81 -0.79
CA ASN A 63 7.92 0.37 -0.50
C ASN A 63 8.24 -0.48 -1.73
N ALA A 64 7.69 -0.13 -2.90
CA ALA A 64 8.00 -0.81 -4.16
C ALA A 64 9.47 -0.64 -4.55
N ILE A 65 10.01 0.58 -4.42
CA ILE A 65 11.44 0.88 -4.65
C ILE A 65 12.30 0.11 -3.64
N LEU A 66 11.96 0.17 -2.35
CA LEU A 66 12.69 -0.55 -1.30
C LEU A 66 12.75 -2.06 -1.59
N ALA A 67 11.63 -2.66 -1.98
CA ALA A 67 11.59 -4.07 -2.35
C ALA A 67 12.38 -4.39 -3.61
N GLY A 68 12.35 -3.53 -4.63
CA GLY A 68 13.19 -3.65 -5.81
C GLY A 68 14.68 -3.63 -5.46
N LEU A 69 15.10 -2.68 -4.63
CA LEU A 69 16.48 -2.57 -4.15
C LEU A 69 16.90 -3.79 -3.32
N LEU A 70 16.05 -4.29 -2.42
CA LEU A 70 16.34 -5.50 -1.64
C LEU A 70 16.44 -6.75 -2.52
N ALA A 71 15.60 -6.85 -3.55
CA ALA A 71 15.66 -7.96 -4.50
C ALA A 71 16.93 -7.88 -5.37
N ALA A 72 17.33 -6.69 -5.83
CA ALA A 72 18.58 -6.48 -6.52
C ALA A 72 19.80 -6.79 -5.62
N LEU A 73 19.78 -6.33 -4.37
CA LEU A 73 20.83 -6.61 -3.40
C LEU A 73 21.00 -8.11 -3.16
N ARG A 74 19.89 -8.87 -3.10
CA ARG A 74 19.95 -10.33 -3.01
C ARG A 74 20.73 -10.93 -4.19
N ILE A 75 20.43 -10.51 -5.41
CA ILE A 75 21.13 -11.01 -6.60
C ILE A 75 22.61 -10.65 -6.54
N LEU A 76 22.92 -9.41 -6.15
CA LEU A 76 24.30 -8.97 -5.98
C LEU A 76 25.07 -9.87 -4.99
N VAL A 77 24.47 -10.19 -3.84
CA VAL A 77 25.10 -10.97 -2.77
C VAL A 77 25.24 -12.45 -3.14
N PHE A 78 24.21 -13.06 -3.73
CA PHE A 78 24.17 -14.51 -3.98
C PHE A 78 24.62 -14.92 -5.39
N SER A 79 24.66 -14.00 -6.35
CA SER A 79 24.93 -14.32 -7.76
C SER A 79 25.93 -13.36 -8.42
N GLY A 80 26.42 -12.35 -7.69
CA GLY A 80 27.37 -11.36 -8.18
C GLY A 80 26.73 -10.19 -8.93
N PHE A 81 27.57 -9.27 -9.41
CA PHE A 81 27.12 -8.05 -10.08
C PHE A 81 26.73 -8.30 -11.54
N HIS A 82 25.44 -8.13 -11.85
CA HIS A 82 24.87 -8.27 -13.20
C HIS A 82 23.91 -7.12 -13.49
N LEU A 83 24.40 -6.02 -14.06
CA LEU A 83 23.64 -4.77 -14.18
C LEU A 83 22.23 -4.96 -14.78
N LEU A 84 22.11 -5.68 -15.90
CA LEU A 84 20.83 -5.92 -16.56
C LEU A 84 19.87 -6.78 -15.73
N VAL A 85 20.39 -7.75 -14.99
CA VAL A 85 19.59 -8.61 -14.10
C VAL A 85 19.10 -7.81 -12.89
N LEU A 86 19.97 -7.01 -12.29
CA LEU A 86 19.63 -6.12 -11.17
C LEU A 86 18.54 -5.11 -11.56
N LEU A 87 18.67 -4.51 -12.74
CA LEU A 87 17.69 -3.59 -13.29
C LEU A 87 16.36 -4.30 -13.59
N SER A 88 16.40 -5.45 -14.25
CA SER A 88 15.21 -6.24 -14.58
C SER A 88 14.41 -6.61 -13.32
N VAL A 89 15.09 -7.08 -12.27
CA VAL A 89 14.42 -7.46 -11.01
C VAL A 89 13.83 -6.24 -10.30
N THR A 90 14.51 -5.09 -10.34
CA THR A 90 13.97 -3.84 -9.77
C THR A 90 12.71 -3.38 -10.53
N ILE A 91 12.76 -3.37 -11.87
CA ILE A 91 11.63 -2.98 -12.73
C ILE A 91 10.45 -3.93 -12.53
N ASN A 92 10.69 -5.24 -12.47
CA ASN A 92 9.64 -6.23 -12.23
C ASN A 92 8.94 -5.98 -10.89
N ARG A 93 9.66 -5.58 -9.83
CA ARG A 93 9.03 -5.23 -8.54
C ARG A 93 8.20 -3.95 -8.60
N LEU A 94 8.63 -2.95 -9.36
CA LEU A 94 7.82 -1.75 -9.60
C LEU A 94 6.56 -2.10 -10.40
N PHE A 95 6.68 -2.99 -11.38
CA PHE A 95 5.55 -3.46 -12.18
C PHE A 95 4.58 -4.31 -11.36
N ASP A 96 5.07 -5.18 -10.48
CA ASP A 96 4.26 -5.93 -9.51
C ASP A 96 3.43 -4.96 -8.64
N ALA A 97 4.06 -3.91 -8.12
CA ALA A 97 3.38 -2.89 -7.32
C ALA A 97 2.33 -2.12 -8.14
N PHE A 98 2.63 -1.78 -9.40
CA PHE A 98 1.69 -1.15 -10.32
C PHE A 98 0.46 -2.04 -10.58
N LEU A 99 0.68 -3.32 -10.91
CA LEU A 99 -0.39 -4.28 -11.15
C LEU A 99 -1.24 -4.49 -9.89
N PHE A 100 -0.61 -4.60 -8.73
CA PHE A 100 -1.31 -4.71 -7.46
C PHE A 100 -2.14 -3.46 -7.13
N TYR A 101 -1.59 -2.27 -7.32
CA TYR A 101 -2.23 -1.02 -6.92
C TYR A 101 -3.33 -0.57 -7.90
N TYR A 102 -3.06 -0.59 -9.21
CA TYR A 102 -4.00 -0.09 -10.21
C TYR A 102 -4.86 -1.20 -10.82
N ALA A 103 -4.24 -2.27 -11.32
CA ALA A 103 -4.96 -3.28 -12.08
C ALA A 103 -5.83 -4.15 -11.16
N LEU A 104 -5.28 -4.67 -10.06
CA LEU A 104 -5.99 -5.57 -9.17
C LEU A 104 -7.15 -4.87 -8.47
N THR A 105 -6.92 -3.67 -7.92
CA THR A 105 -7.97 -2.93 -7.21
C THR A 105 -9.14 -2.59 -8.14
N TRP A 106 -8.84 -2.19 -9.38
CA TRP A 106 -9.84 -1.91 -10.40
C TRP A 106 -10.61 -3.17 -10.81
N LEU A 107 -9.91 -4.27 -11.10
CA LEU A 107 -10.53 -5.54 -11.50
C LEU A 107 -11.43 -6.10 -10.40
N VAL A 108 -10.98 -6.07 -9.15
CA VAL A 108 -11.78 -6.53 -8.00
C VAL A 108 -13.09 -5.75 -7.91
N VAL A 109 -13.02 -4.41 -7.98
CA VAL A 109 -14.22 -3.56 -7.91
C VAL A 109 -15.09 -3.73 -9.15
N TRP A 110 -14.51 -3.92 -10.33
CA TRP A 110 -15.25 -4.22 -11.55
C TRP A 110 -16.04 -5.53 -11.42
N VAL A 111 -15.43 -6.61 -10.91
CA VAL A 111 -16.12 -7.89 -10.65
C VAL A 111 -17.22 -7.71 -9.60
N LEU A 112 -16.95 -6.97 -8.53
CA LEU A 112 -17.97 -6.69 -7.51
C LEU A 112 -19.16 -5.94 -8.12
N ASN A 113 -18.93 -4.85 -8.84
CA ASN A 113 -20.01 -4.08 -9.48
C ASN A 113 -20.81 -4.89 -10.50
N ARG A 114 -20.17 -5.83 -11.22
CA ARG A 114 -20.85 -6.72 -12.18
C ARG A 114 -21.70 -7.80 -11.52
N THR A 115 -21.33 -8.22 -10.31
CA THR A 115 -22.01 -9.28 -9.55
C THR A 115 -22.96 -8.73 -8.49
N GLU A 116 -23.23 -7.41 -8.48
CA GLU A 116 -24.05 -6.75 -7.47
C GLU A 116 -25.55 -6.87 -7.80
N PRO A 117 -26.34 -7.59 -6.98
CA PRO A 117 -27.78 -7.68 -7.19
C PRO A 117 -28.50 -6.37 -6.88
N SER A 118 -27.97 -5.58 -5.94
CA SER A 118 -28.64 -4.39 -5.39
C SER A 118 -28.30 -3.07 -6.11
N GLN A 119 -27.62 -3.10 -7.25
CA GLN A 119 -27.12 -1.93 -8.00
C GLN A 119 -26.24 -0.93 -7.20
N ARG A 120 -25.69 -1.32 -6.05
CA ARG A 120 -24.71 -0.53 -5.32
C ARG A 120 -23.44 -0.37 -6.15
N ARG A 121 -22.95 0.86 -6.30
CA ARG A 121 -21.65 1.13 -6.93
C ARG A 121 -20.56 1.19 -5.87
N TYR A 122 -19.59 0.29 -6.00
CA TYR A 122 -18.39 0.26 -5.20
C TYR A 122 -17.32 1.16 -5.80
N ASP A 123 -16.62 1.88 -4.94
CA ASP A 123 -15.56 2.82 -5.29
C ASP A 123 -14.17 2.17 -5.16
N VAL A 124 -13.34 2.30 -6.20
CA VAL A 124 -11.97 1.79 -6.27
C VAL A 124 -11.04 2.48 -5.27
N ASP A 125 -11.29 3.76 -4.96
CA ASP A 125 -10.38 4.55 -4.14
C ASP A 125 -10.30 4.04 -2.69
N ILE A 126 -11.37 3.41 -2.20
CA ILE A 126 -11.39 2.75 -0.89
C ILE A 126 -10.40 1.57 -0.86
N LEU A 127 -10.41 0.73 -1.90
CA LEU A 127 -9.53 -0.43 -1.99
C LEU A 127 -8.09 -0.02 -2.30
N ARG A 128 -7.88 1.05 -3.07
CA ARG A 128 -6.54 1.64 -3.29
C ARG A 128 -5.90 2.11 -2.00
N ARG A 129 -6.64 2.80 -1.12
CA ARG A 129 -6.11 3.16 0.20
C ARG A 129 -5.68 1.93 0.97
N GLN A 130 -6.46 0.85 0.93
CA GLN A 130 -6.10 -0.41 1.57
C GLN A 130 -4.86 -1.07 0.93
N ALA A 131 -4.71 -0.99 -0.39
CA ALA A 131 -3.52 -1.47 -1.08
C ALA A 131 -2.25 -0.73 -0.61
N ILE A 132 -2.32 0.58 -0.32
CA ILE A 132 -1.20 1.31 0.29
C ILE A 132 -0.86 0.71 1.65
N VAL A 133 -1.86 0.47 2.52
CA VAL A 133 -1.65 -0.14 3.86
C VAL A 133 -0.97 -1.51 3.79
N TYR A 134 -1.25 -2.29 2.75
CA TYR A 134 -0.68 -3.63 2.57
C TYR A 134 0.60 -3.64 1.73
N SER A 135 1.05 -2.52 1.18
CA SER A 135 2.25 -2.45 0.34
C SER A 135 3.53 -2.93 1.04
N GLY A 136 3.60 -2.80 2.36
CA GLY A 136 4.72 -3.29 3.18
C GLY A 136 4.89 -4.81 3.14
N TRP A 137 3.81 -5.57 2.89
CA TRP A 137 3.91 -7.02 2.72
C TRP A 137 4.76 -7.42 1.52
N LEU A 138 4.81 -6.58 0.48
CA LEU A 138 5.67 -6.82 -0.69
C LEU A 138 7.16 -6.82 -0.27
N VAL A 139 7.56 -5.91 0.62
CA VAL A 139 8.93 -5.88 1.18
C VAL A 139 9.18 -7.11 2.06
N ILE A 140 8.22 -7.51 2.90
CA ILE A 140 8.34 -8.70 3.74
C ILE A 140 8.49 -9.98 2.90
N ILE A 141 7.73 -10.12 1.81
CA ILE A 141 7.85 -11.25 0.88
C ILE A 141 9.24 -11.27 0.23
N VAL A 142 9.78 -10.11 -0.19
CA VAL A 142 11.13 -10.04 -0.75
C VAL A 142 12.17 -10.42 0.29
N LEU A 143 12.07 -9.94 1.54
CA LEU A 143 12.97 -10.34 2.62
C LEU A 143 12.89 -11.85 2.90
N ALA A 144 11.71 -12.45 2.86
CA ALA A 144 11.55 -13.89 3.05
C ALA A 144 12.28 -14.73 1.97
N GLN A 145 12.48 -14.19 0.76
CA GLN A 145 13.24 -14.86 -0.31
C GLN A 145 14.75 -14.93 -0.02
N TRP A 146 15.25 -14.22 0.99
CA TRP A 146 16.63 -14.35 1.46
C TRP A 146 16.84 -15.59 2.33
N ILE A 147 15.76 -16.13 2.87
CA ILE A 147 15.80 -17.34 3.68
C ILE A 147 15.85 -18.55 2.71
N PRO A 148 16.78 -19.50 2.90
CA PRO A 148 16.94 -20.67 2.02
C PRO A 148 15.84 -21.74 2.24
N PHE A 149 14.59 -21.31 2.39
CA PHE A 149 13.42 -22.18 2.47
C PHE A 149 12.45 -21.82 1.33
N PRO A 150 12.27 -22.70 0.33
CA PRO A 150 11.56 -22.36 -0.90
C PRO A 150 10.08 -22.04 -0.71
N TYR A 151 9.45 -22.57 0.36
CA TYR A 151 8.01 -22.44 0.59
C TYR A 151 7.58 -21.18 1.35
N ILE A 152 8.51 -20.49 2.05
CA ILE A 152 8.15 -19.32 2.89
C ILE A 152 7.53 -18.19 2.05
N PRO A 153 8.10 -17.78 0.91
CA PRO A 153 7.51 -16.71 0.10
C PRO A 153 6.10 -17.07 -0.39
N SER A 154 5.88 -18.31 -0.81
CA SER A 154 4.57 -18.80 -1.25
C SER A 154 3.54 -18.78 -0.14
N LEU A 155 3.91 -19.24 1.07
CA LEU A 155 3.04 -19.18 2.24
C LEU A 155 2.66 -17.74 2.58
N LEU A 156 3.62 -16.81 2.56
CA LEU A 156 3.36 -15.40 2.81
C LEU A 156 2.45 -14.79 1.72
N SER A 157 2.64 -15.14 0.45
CA SER A 157 1.74 -14.69 -0.63
C SER A 157 0.30 -15.18 -0.44
N ILE A 158 0.09 -16.40 0.04
CA ILE A 158 -1.25 -16.92 0.38
C ILE A 158 -1.86 -16.12 1.53
N VAL A 159 -1.07 -15.82 2.57
CA VAL A 159 -1.50 -14.99 3.70
C VAL A 159 -1.89 -13.57 3.25
N VAL A 160 -1.12 -12.97 2.35
CA VAL A 160 -1.44 -11.65 1.76
C VAL A 160 -2.71 -11.70 0.91
N ALA A 161 -2.90 -12.77 0.12
CA ALA A 161 -4.14 -12.98 -0.64
C ALA A 161 -5.35 -13.07 0.31
N PHE A 162 -5.23 -13.79 1.42
CA PHE A 162 -6.27 -13.84 2.45
C PHE A 162 -6.55 -12.46 3.05
N PHE A 163 -5.54 -11.61 3.27
CA PHE A 163 -5.76 -10.22 3.70
C PHE A 163 -6.47 -9.38 2.65
N GLY A 164 -6.19 -9.58 1.36
CA GLY A 164 -6.95 -8.97 0.26
C GLY A 164 -8.44 -9.34 0.32
N VAL A 165 -8.75 -10.62 0.51
CA VAL A 165 -10.13 -11.10 0.69
C VAL A 165 -10.76 -10.49 1.95
N ARG A 166 -10.07 -10.52 3.08
CA ARG A 166 -10.55 -9.89 4.32
C ARG A 166 -10.86 -8.41 4.12
N ALA A 167 -9.97 -7.67 3.46
CA ALA A 167 -10.15 -6.25 3.19
C ALA A 167 -11.41 -5.98 2.35
N VAL A 168 -11.57 -6.69 1.23
CA VAL A 168 -12.72 -6.51 0.34
C VAL A 168 -14.03 -6.81 1.07
N ARG A 169 -14.09 -7.90 1.84
CA ARG A 169 -15.23 -8.21 2.70
C ARG A 169 -15.58 -7.06 3.64
N TRP A 170 -14.60 -6.54 4.38
CA TRP A 170 -14.82 -5.54 5.40
C TRP A 170 -15.15 -4.15 4.83
N LEU A 171 -14.47 -3.74 3.76
CA LEU A 171 -14.63 -2.42 3.16
C LEU A 171 -15.95 -2.28 2.40
N TYR A 172 -16.39 -3.34 1.72
CA TYR A 172 -17.60 -3.31 0.89
C TYR A 172 -18.80 -4.04 1.51
N ASN A 173 -18.62 -4.62 2.70
CA ASN A 173 -19.63 -5.39 3.42
C ASN A 173 -20.30 -6.48 2.55
N VAL A 174 -19.46 -7.27 1.87
CA VAL A 174 -19.89 -8.38 0.99
C VAL A 174 -19.64 -9.74 1.65
N THR A 175 -20.22 -10.81 1.10
CA THR A 175 -19.98 -12.17 1.60
C THR A 175 -18.54 -12.62 1.36
N TRP A 176 -18.03 -13.54 2.18
CA TRP A 176 -16.69 -14.11 2.00
C TRP A 176 -16.48 -14.71 0.63
N VAL A 177 -17.46 -15.48 0.14
CA VAL A 177 -17.38 -16.14 -1.17
C VAL A 177 -17.22 -15.12 -2.28
N ARG A 178 -18.03 -14.07 -2.26
CA ARG A 178 -17.97 -13.02 -3.29
C ARG A 178 -16.67 -12.23 -3.23
N SER A 179 -16.20 -11.95 -2.02
CA SER A 179 -14.90 -11.33 -1.80
C SER A 179 -13.74 -12.20 -2.29
N ALA A 180 -13.81 -13.52 -2.09
CA ALA A 180 -12.79 -14.45 -2.54
C ALA A 180 -12.80 -14.54 -4.06
N VAL A 181 -13.98 -14.70 -4.67
CA VAL A 181 -14.15 -14.74 -6.12
C VAL A 181 -13.62 -13.47 -6.77
N SER A 182 -13.92 -12.28 -6.25
CA SER A 182 -13.46 -11.02 -6.86
C SER A 182 -11.94 -10.87 -6.81
N VAL A 183 -11.32 -11.17 -5.67
CA VAL A 183 -9.85 -11.15 -5.52
C VAL A 183 -9.20 -12.20 -6.41
N LEU A 184 -9.66 -13.46 -6.36
CA LEU A 184 -9.10 -14.55 -7.17
C LEU A 184 -9.26 -14.29 -8.66
N THR A 185 -10.42 -13.78 -9.10
CA THR A 185 -10.65 -13.43 -10.51
C THR A 185 -9.72 -12.30 -10.95
N GLY A 186 -9.58 -11.26 -10.12
CA GLY A 186 -8.65 -10.17 -10.38
C GLY A 186 -7.20 -10.65 -10.48
N THR A 187 -6.76 -11.47 -9.53
CA THR A 187 -5.42 -12.06 -9.51
C THR A 187 -5.19 -12.97 -10.72
N ALA A 188 -6.14 -13.85 -11.05
CA ALA A 188 -6.05 -14.73 -12.21
C ALA A 188 -5.97 -13.94 -13.53
N THR A 189 -6.75 -12.86 -13.66
CA THR A 189 -6.69 -11.98 -14.84
C THR A 189 -5.32 -11.35 -15.01
N ILE A 190 -4.71 -10.87 -13.92
CA ILE A 190 -3.34 -10.32 -13.96
C ILE A 190 -2.32 -11.39 -14.37
N TRP A 191 -2.43 -12.60 -13.81
CA TRP A 191 -1.55 -13.71 -14.20
C TRP A 191 -1.65 -14.06 -15.68
N VAL A 192 -2.87 -14.09 -16.22
CA VAL A 192 -3.09 -14.31 -17.65
C VAL A 192 -2.47 -13.20 -18.49
N LEU A 193 -2.63 -11.93 -18.08
CA LEU A 193 -1.99 -10.79 -18.77
C LEU A 193 -0.46 -10.90 -18.76
N ILE A 194 0.14 -11.22 -17.61
CA ILE A 194 1.59 -11.44 -17.50
C ILE A 194 2.03 -12.59 -18.40
N ALA A 195 1.31 -13.71 -18.40
CA ALA A 195 1.63 -14.86 -19.24
C ALA A 195 1.57 -14.53 -20.74
N ILE A 196 0.57 -13.76 -21.17
CA ILE A 196 0.45 -13.29 -22.57
C ILE A 196 1.62 -12.36 -22.92
N LEU A 197 1.91 -11.36 -22.07
CA LEU A 197 3.00 -10.41 -22.30
C LEU A 197 4.35 -11.13 -22.40
N ASN A 198 4.61 -12.09 -21.51
CA ASN A 198 5.83 -12.89 -21.53
C ASN A 198 5.93 -13.81 -22.76
N ARG A 199 4.79 -14.26 -23.30
CA ARG A 199 4.77 -15.06 -24.53
C ARG A 199 5.02 -14.21 -25.77
N VAL A 200 4.54 -12.97 -25.79
CA VAL A 200 4.75 -12.02 -26.90
C VAL A 200 6.17 -11.48 -26.91
N SER A 201 6.82 -11.29 -25.75
CA SER A 201 8.22 -10.86 -25.66
C SER A 201 9.26 -11.95 -25.95
N GLY A 202 8.83 -13.21 -26.06
CA GLY A 202 9.65 -14.34 -26.49
C GLY A 202 9.60 -14.64 -27.99
N LEU A 203 8.87 -13.83 -28.77
CA LEU A 203 8.86 -13.79 -30.25
C LEU A 203 9.69 -12.61 -30.75
#